data_AF-A0A810Q5M5-F1
#
_entry.id   AF-A0A810Q5M5-F1
#
_cell.length_a   1.000
_cell.length_b   1.000
_cell.length_c   1.000
_cell.angle_alpha   90.00
_cell.angle_beta   90.00
_cell.angle_gamma   90.00
#
_symmetry.space_group_name_H-M   'P 1'
#
loop_
_entity.id
_entity.type
_entity.pdbx_description
1 polymer ?
#
loop_
_entity_poly.entity_id
_entity_poly.type
_entity_poly.pdbx_seq_one_letter_code
_entity_poly.pdbx_strand_id
1 'polypeptide(L)'
;MNKTINDIMERYKAGKITVEEANAKLKEAGANFSLDPNKNPGGGWTKEEMEEGFIPAPVETPWWASMHTFTGAVAWQEEIDKYIPEQDMVYNRPKYHGVDVVKGALRYIYAEDGSCKYQPKSMADYDKDHGRG
;
A
#
# COMPACT_ATOMS: atom_id res chain seq x y z
N MET A 1 -8.34 4.87 0.74
CA MET A 1 -7.56 5.66 1.73
C MET A 1 -8.35 6.86 2.18
N ASN A 2 -8.57 7.01 3.49
CA ASN A 2 -9.31 8.08 4.15
C ASN A 2 -8.68 9.46 3.86
N LYS A 3 -9.03 10.06 2.72
CA LYS A 3 -8.57 11.39 2.29
C LYS A 3 -8.84 12.48 3.33
N THR A 4 -9.83 12.28 4.19
CA THR A 4 -10.29 13.25 5.18
C THR A 4 -9.28 13.50 6.29
N ILE A 5 -8.66 12.47 6.88
CA ILE A 5 -7.74 12.64 8.03
C ILE A 5 -6.44 13.34 7.58
N ASN A 6 -5.88 12.94 6.43
CA ASN A 6 -4.66 13.54 5.90
C ASN A 6 -4.88 15.02 5.52
N ASP A 7 -6.02 15.35 4.90
CA ASP A 7 -6.38 16.75 4.58
C ASP A 7 -6.50 17.62 5.84
N ILE A 8 -7.14 17.11 6.90
CA ILE A 8 -7.27 17.84 8.18
C ILE A 8 -5.88 18.13 8.76
N MET A 9 -4.97 17.15 8.73
CA MET A 9 -3.61 17.30 9.24
C MET A 9 -2.78 18.28 8.43
N GLU A 10 -2.86 18.26 7.09
CA GLU A 10 -2.18 19.24 6.24
C GLU A 10 -2.69 20.66 6.47
N ARG A 11 -4.01 20.84 6.66
CA ARG A 11 -4.61 22.14 6.95
C ARG A 11 -4.21 22.66 8.33
N TYR A 12 -4.12 21.79 9.33
CA TYR A 12 -3.65 22.13 10.66
C TYR A 12 -2.16 22.53 10.65
N LYS A 13 -1.30 21.73 9.99
CA LYS A 13 0.12 22.07 9.80
C LYS A 13 0.35 23.35 9.01
N ALA A 14 -0.52 23.64 8.05
CA ALA A 14 -0.50 24.90 7.29
C ALA A 14 -1.05 26.10 8.10
N GLY A 15 -1.47 25.90 9.36
CA GLY A 15 -2.07 26.94 10.20
C GLY A 15 -3.42 27.45 9.69
N LYS A 16 -4.07 26.70 8.79
CA LYS A 16 -5.34 27.11 8.16
C LYS A 16 -6.56 26.83 9.03
N ILE A 17 -6.45 25.94 10.02
CA ILE A 17 -7.50 25.57 10.96
C ILE A 17 -6.93 25.54 12.38
N THR A 18 -7.75 25.83 13.38
CA THR A 18 -7.34 25.77 14.79
C THR A 18 -7.32 24.32 15.29
N VAL A 19 -6.64 24.09 16.43
CA VAL A 19 -6.58 22.76 17.07
C VAL A 19 -7.97 22.22 17.40
N GLU A 20 -8.89 23.07 17.84
CA GLU A 20 -10.27 22.70 18.16
C GLU A 20 -11.03 22.25 16.91
N GLU A 21 -10.88 22.99 15.81
CA GLU A 21 -11.52 22.66 14.53
C GLU A 21 -10.94 21.37 13.94
N ALA A 22 -9.63 21.17 14.06
CA ALA A 22 -8.97 19.94 13.64
C ALA A 22 -9.45 18.74 14.47
N ASN A 23 -9.52 18.85 15.81
CA ASN A 23 -9.99 17.77 16.69
C ASN A 23 -11.44 17.39 16.47
N ALA A 24 -12.32 18.37 16.23
CA ALA A 24 -13.71 18.10 15.87
C ALA A 24 -13.80 17.27 14.58
N LYS A 25 -13.09 17.70 13.54
CA LYS A 25 -13.06 17.00 12.24
C LYS A 25 -12.39 15.63 12.30
N LEU A 26 -11.33 15.49 13.11
CA LEU A 26 -10.65 14.21 13.36
C LEU A 26 -11.61 13.23 14.05
N LYS A 27 -12.34 13.67 15.07
CA LYS A 27 -13.35 12.87 15.77
C LYS A 27 -14.51 12.47 14.86
N GLU A 28 -14.98 13.38 14.01
CA GLU A 28 -15.98 13.08 12.98
C GLU A 28 -15.46 12.08 11.93
N ALA A 29 -14.18 12.15 11.59
CA ALA A 29 -13.51 11.21 10.70
C ALA A 29 -13.18 9.86 11.36
N GLY A 30 -13.55 9.65 12.63
CA GLY A 30 -13.30 8.41 13.37
C GLY A 30 -11.87 8.26 13.86
N ALA A 31 -11.10 9.35 13.95
CA ALA A 31 -9.76 9.32 14.54
C ALA A 31 -9.86 9.06 16.05
N ASN A 32 -9.04 8.15 16.55
CA ASN A 32 -8.94 7.82 17.98
C ASN A 32 -7.91 8.70 18.73
N PHE A 33 -7.49 9.83 18.14
CA PHE A 33 -6.46 10.72 18.66
C PHE A 33 -6.90 12.19 18.63
N SER A 34 -6.29 13.01 19.49
CA SER A 34 -6.54 14.45 19.61
C SER A 34 -5.21 15.22 19.57
N LEU A 35 -5.19 16.33 18.85
CA LEU A 35 -4.10 17.30 18.81
C LEU A 35 -4.12 18.14 20.10
N ASP A 36 -3.00 18.19 20.82
CA ASP A 36 -2.85 19.02 22.02
C ASP A 36 -1.59 19.91 21.88
N PRO A 37 -1.75 21.24 21.72
CA PRO A 37 -0.63 22.15 21.49
C PRO A 37 0.20 22.42 22.75
N ASN A 38 -0.31 22.11 23.95
CA ASN A 38 0.47 22.21 25.18
C ASN A 38 1.42 21.02 25.33
N LYS A 39 1.00 19.84 24.86
CA LYS A 39 1.87 18.65 24.78
C LYS A 39 2.76 18.66 23.55
N ASN A 40 2.30 19.22 22.43
CA ASN A 40 3.05 19.29 21.18
C ASN A 40 2.94 20.67 20.50
N PRO A 41 3.74 21.66 20.95
CA PRO A 41 3.68 23.03 20.42
C PRO A 41 4.13 23.14 18.96
N GLY A 42 4.71 22.09 18.38
CA GLY A 42 5.16 22.04 16.98
C GLY A 42 4.13 21.49 16.00
N GLY A 43 2.92 21.09 16.45
CA GLY A 43 1.89 20.55 15.56
C GLY A 43 2.29 19.24 14.87
N GLY A 44 3.07 18.41 15.58
CA GLY A 44 3.51 17.09 15.11
C GLY A 44 2.86 15.94 15.90
N TRP A 45 3.41 14.75 15.75
CA TRP A 45 3.20 13.63 16.68
C TRP A 45 4.47 13.46 17.50
N THR A 46 4.34 13.16 18.80
CA THR A 46 5.51 12.73 19.56
C THR A 46 5.93 11.33 19.09
N LYS A 47 7.22 10.99 19.24
CA LYS A 47 7.76 9.70 18.81
C LYS A 47 7.03 8.53 19.48
N GLU A 48 6.60 8.72 20.73
CA GLU A 48 5.80 7.79 21.53
C GLU A 48 4.36 7.65 20.98
N GLU A 49 3.73 8.75 20.55
CA GLU A 49 2.39 8.70 19.91
C GLU A 49 2.43 8.06 18.51
N MET A 50 3.56 8.15 17.80
CA MET A 50 3.76 7.42 16.54
C MET A 50 3.96 5.92 16.77
N GLU A 51 4.53 5.53 17.90
CA GLU A 51 4.81 4.14 18.28
C GLU A 51 3.59 3.45 18.89
N GLU A 52 2.76 4.18 19.66
CA GLU A 52 1.55 3.65 20.31
C GLU A 52 0.23 3.89 19.55
N GLY A 53 0.15 4.90 18.66
CA GLY A 53 -1.15 5.46 18.27
C GLY A 53 -1.48 5.58 16.78
N PHE A 54 -0.50 5.48 15.87
CA PHE A 54 -0.78 5.50 14.43
C PHE A 54 -0.58 4.12 13.82
N ILE A 55 -1.59 3.28 14.00
CA ILE A 55 -1.81 2.17 13.08
C ILE A 55 -2.58 2.78 11.90
N PRO A 56 -1.93 3.17 10.77
CA PRO A 56 -2.70 3.46 9.57
C PRO A 56 -3.60 2.25 9.34
N ALA A 57 -4.91 2.46 9.08
CA ALA A 57 -5.81 1.38 8.71
C ALA A 57 -5.04 0.46 7.77
N PRO A 58 -4.93 -0.86 8.08
CA PRO A 58 -4.02 -1.75 7.38
C PRO A 58 -4.26 -1.50 5.91
N VAL A 59 -3.27 -0.91 5.25
CA VAL A 59 -3.44 -0.57 3.85
C VAL A 59 -3.66 -1.94 3.21
N GLU A 60 -4.90 -2.18 2.76
CA GLU A 60 -5.34 -3.54 2.47
C GLU A 60 -4.34 -4.11 1.49
N THR A 61 -3.62 -5.14 1.93
CA THR A 61 -2.60 -5.76 1.09
C THR A 61 -3.35 -6.24 -0.13
N PRO A 62 -3.05 -5.70 -1.32
CA PRO A 62 -3.84 -6.04 -2.48
C PRO A 62 -3.75 -7.55 -2.69
N TRP A 63 -4.82 -8.14 -3.20
CA TRP A 63 -4.96 -9.59 -3.36
C TRP A 63 -3.74 -10.24 -4.04
N TRP A 64 -3.07 -9.50 -4.93
CA TRP A 64 -1.88 -9.93 -5.65
C TRP A 64 -0.57 -9.87 -4.84
N ALA A 65 -0.46 -9.03 -3.81
CA ALA A 65 0.79 -8.81 -3.08
C ALA A 65 1.35 -10.09 -2.44
N SER A 66 0.48 -10.96 -1.93
CA SER A 66 0.86 -12.24 -1.34
C SER A 66 1.19 -13.32 -2.37
N MET A 67 0.89 -13.09 -3.65
CA MET A 67 1.10 -14.06 -4.74
C MET A 67 2.37 -13.82 -5.55
N HIS A 68 3.07 -12.72 -5.27
CA HIS A 68 4.38 -12.47 -5.83
C HIS A 68 5.42 -13.43 -5.23
N THR A 69 6.31 -13.98 -6.06
CA THR A 69 7.38 -14.87 -5.57
C THR A 69 8.56 -14.14 -4.93
N PHE A 70 8.69 -12.82 -5.13
CA PHE A 70 9.80 -12.01 -4.60
C PHE A 70 9.38 -11.09 -3.45
N THR A 71 8.64 -11.61 -2.47
CA THR A 71 8.33 -10.88 -1.23
C THR A 71 9.60 -10.28 -0.64
N GLY A 72 9.73 -8.95 -0.66
CA GLY A 72 10.86 -8.20 -0.07
C GLY A 72 11.75 -7.44 -1.06
N ALA A 73 11.61 -7.63 -2.37
CA ALA A 73 12.36 -6.83 -3.34
C ALA A 73 11.77 -5.43 -3.49
N VAL A 74 10.45 -5.29 -3.60
CA VAL A 74 9.73 -4.01 -3.70
C VAL A 74 8.55 -4.09 -2.73
N ALA A 75 8.30 -3.00 -2.01
CA ALA A 75 7.08 -2.88 -1.21
C ALA A 75 5.90 -2.81 -2.20
N TRP A 76 4.85 -3.60 -1.99
CA TRP A 76 3.71 -3.64 -2.93
C TRP A 76 3.06 -2.27 -3.16
N GLN A 77 3.28 -1.30 -2.26
CA GLN A 77 2.88 0.11 -2.42
C GLN A 77 3.63 0.85 -3.54
N GLU A 78 4.85 0.41 -3.86
CA GLU A 78 5.75 1.00 -4.86
C GLU A 78 5.74 0.24 -6.19
N GLU A 79 4.96 -0.84 -6.26
CA GLU A 79 4.85 -1.67 -7.46
C GLU A 79 4.13 -0.90 -8.59
N ILE A 80 4.65 -1.03 -9.81
CA ILE A 80 4.13 -0.33 -10.99
C ILE A 80 3.03 -1.16 -11.65
N ASP A 81 1.99 -0.51 -12.21
CA ASP A 81 0.80 -1.15 -12.81
C ASP A 81 1.11 -2.33 -13.77
N LYS A 82 2.19 -2.22 -14.56
CA LYS A 82 2.62 -3.29 -15.48
C LYS A 82 3.07 -4.60 -14.81
N TYR A 83 3.39 -4.54 -13.52
CA TYR A 83 3.80 -5.67 -12.70
C TYR A 83 2.67 -6.16 -11.77
N ILE A 84 1.46 -5.59 -11.93
CA ILE A 84 0.25 -6.07 -11.26
C ILE A 84 -0.41 -7.15 -12.14
N PRO A 85 -0.67 -8.35 -11.60
CA PRO A 85 -1.29 -9.44 -12.35
C PRO A 85 -2.78 -9.19 -12.56
N GLU A 86 -3.32 -9.73 -13.65
CA GLU A 86 -4.76 -9.70 -13.91
C GLU A 86 -5.48 -10.79 -13.08
N GLN A 87 -6.56 -10.44 -12.38
CA GLN A 87 -7.33 -11.40 -11.57
C GLN A 87 -7.80 -12.62 -12.36
N ASP A 88 -8.22 -12.42 -13.62
CA ASP A 88 -8.67 -13.48 -14.51
C ASP A 88 -7.54 -14.44 -14.93
N MET A 89 -6.29 -13.98 -14.92
CA MET A 89 -5.13 -14.85 -15.12
C MET A 89 -4.84 -15.67 -13.86
N VAL A 90 -5.21 -15.20 -12.67
CA VAL A 90 -4.82 -15.82 -11.40
C VAL A 90 -5.86 -16.79 -10.83
N TYR A 91 -7.13 -16.41 -10.79
CA TYR A 91 -8.12 -17.12 -9.95
C TYR A 91 -8.98 -18.18 -10.67
N ASN A 92 -8.87 -18.39 -11.98
CA ASN A 92 -9.74 -19.35 -12.65
C ASN A 92 -9.25 -19.83 -14.04
N ARG A 93 -8.15 -20.62 -14.06
CA ARG A 93 -7.53 -21.08 -15.32
C ARG A 93 -7.09 -22.56 -15.32
N PRO A 94 -8.04 -23.52 -15.31
CA PRO A 94 -7.75 -24.95 -15.46
C PRO A 94 -6.96 -25.29 -16.73
N LYS A 95 -7.17 -24.52 -17.81
CA LYS A 95 -6.43 -24.67 -19.07
C LYS A 95 -4.92 -24.40 -18.99
N TYR A 96 -4.46 -23.78 -17.90
CA TYR A 96 -3.06 -23.45 -17.71
C TYR A 96 -2.40 -24.26 -16.58
N HIS A 97 -3.06 -25.28 -16.01
CA HIS A 97 -2.45 -26.12 -14.99
C HIS A 97 -1.15 -26.76 -15.51
N GLY A 98 -0.06 -26.60 -14.76
CA GLY A 98 1.26 -27.15 -15.09
C GLY A 98 2.00 -26.46 -16.24
N VAL A 99 1.56 -25.28 -16.68
CA VAL A 99 2.26 -24.50 -17.72
C VAL A 99 2.65 -23.10 -17.25
N ASP A 100 3.72 -22.56 -17.79
CA ASP A 100 4.11 -21.15 -17.61
C ASP A 100 3.52 -20.30 -18.74
N VAL A 101 2.92 -19.17 -18.39
CA VAL A 101 2.37 -18.22 -19.37
C VAL A 101 3.01 -16.86 -19.18
N VAL A 102 3.57 -16.29 -20.25
CA VAL A 102 4.11 -14.92 -20.22
C VAL A 102 3.10 -13.97 -20.86
N LYS A 103 2.71 -12.92 -20.14
CA LYS A 103 1.81 -11.88 -20.64
C LYS A 103 2.31 -10.50 -20.17
N GLY A 104 2.59 -9.61 -21.12
CA GLY A 104 3.09 -8.26 -20.83
C GLY A 104 4.48 -8.28 -20.20
N ALA A 105 4.60 -7.76 -18.98
CA ALA A 105 5.84 -7.75 -18.19
C ALA A 105 5.90 -8.89 -17.16
N LEU A 106 4.85 -9.73 -17.06
CA LEU A 106 4.73 -10.79 -16.07
C LEU A 106 4.81 -12.19 -16.70
N ARG A 107 5.35 -13.12 -15.91
CA ARG A 107 5.28 -14.57 -16.10
C ARG A 107 4.42 -15.15 -14.99
N TYR A 108 3.37 -15.84 -15.39
CA TYR A 108 2.46 -16.60 -14.54
C TYR A 108 2.92 -18.06 -14.53
N ILE A 109 3.04 -18.62 -13.33
CA ILE A 109 3.50 -19.97 -13.06
C ILE A 109 2.32 -20.69 -12.42
N TYR A 110 1.70 -21.58 -13.18
CA TYR A 110 0.54 -22.34 -12.74
C TYR A 110 0.98 -23.73 -12.28
N ALA A 111 0.71 -24.05 -11.03
CA ALA A 111 0.92 -25.38 -10.50
C ALA A 111 -0.18 -26.34 -10.94
N GLU A 112 0.06 -27.64 -10.79
CA GLU A 112 -0.88 -28.70 -11.18
C GLU A 112 -2.17 -28.67 -10.31
N ASP A 113 -2.08 -28.17 -9.08
CA ASP A 113 -3.23 -27.99 -8.17
C ASP A 113 -4.12 -26.78 -8.53
N GLY A 114 -3.70 -25.98 -9.52
CA GLY A 114 -4.40 -24.77 -9.94
C GLY A 114 -3.97 -23.51 -9.21
N SER A 115 -3.04 -23.59 -8.26
CA SER A 115 -2.42 -22.41 -7.68
C SER A 115 -1.57 -21.66 -8.71
N CYS A 116 -1.65 -20.33 -8.71
CA CYS A 116 -0.91 -19.47 -9.62
C CYS A 116 0.01 -18.55 -8.84
N LYS A 117 1.30 -18.56 -9.19
CA LYS A 117 2.28 -17.56 -8.76
C LYS A 117 2.67 -16.69 -9.95
N TYR A 118 3.18 -15.49 -9.70
CA TYR A 118 3.65 -14.64 -10.79
C TYR A 118 4.95 -13.92 -10.45
N GLN A 119 5.69 -13.55 -11.49
CA GLN A 119 6.95 -12.84 -11.40
C GLN A 119 7.19 -11.94 -12.61
N PRO A 120 8.04 -10.91 -12.51
CA PRO A 120 8.49 -10.18 -13.69
C PRO A 120 9.18 -11.13 -14.68
N LYS A 121 8.94 -10.93 -15.97
CA LYS A 121 9.55 -11.73 -17.05
C LYS A 121 11.08 -11.55 -17.11
N SER A 122 11.56 -10.39 -16.65
CA SER A 122 12.96 -9.97 -16.67
C SER A 122 13.25 -9.10 -15.46
N MET A 123 14.19 -9.53 -14.64
CA MET A 123 14.61 -8.76 -13.46
C MET A 123 15.34 -7.47 -13.85
N ALA A 124 16.06 -7.46 -14.98
CA ALA A 124 16.77 -6.27 -15.44
C ALA A 124 15.81 -5.15 -15.89
N ASP A 125 14.70 -5.49 -16.55
CA ASP A 125 13.63 -4.53 -16.88
C ASP A 125 12.95 -4.05 -15.59
N TYR A 126 12.66 -4.98 -14.67
CA TYR A 126 12.05 -4.68 -13.38
C TYR A 126 12.87 -3.68 -12.57
N ASP A 127 14.17 -3.91 -12.42
CA ASP A 127 15.08 -3.04 -11.69
C ASP A 127 15.12 -1.65 -12.34
N LYS A 128 15.35 -1.60 -13.66
CA LYS A 128 15.40 -0.37 -14.46
C LYS A 128 14.13 0.47 -14.33
N ASP A 129 12.97 -0.19 -14.37
CA ASP A 129 11.68 0.48 -14.24
C ASP A 129 11.40 1.03 -12.84
N HIS A 130 11.96 0.38 -11.83
CA HIS A 130 11.95 0.86 -10.45
C HIS A 130 13.11 1.83 -10.14
N GLY A 131 13.87 2.26 -11.16
CA GLY A 131 14.98 3.19 -11.00
C GLY A 131 16.17 2.63 -10.21
N ARG A 132 16.26 1.30 -10.15
CA ARG A 132 17.38 0.55 -9.61
C ARG A 132 18.23 0.13 -10.81
N GLY A 133 19.44 0.67 -10.92
CA GLY A 133 20.29 0.50 -12.10
C GLY A 133 21.58 1.27 -11.97
#